data_AF-A0A2S9AIL9-F1
#
_entry.id   AF-A0A2S9AIL9-F1
#
_cell.length_a   1.000
_cell.length_b   1.000
_cell.length_c   1.000
_cell.angle_alpha   90.00
_cell.angle_beta   90.00
_cell.angle_gamma   90.00
#
_symmetry.space_group_name_H-M   'P 1'
#
loop_
_entity.id
_entity.type
_entity.pdbx_description
1 polymer ?
#
loop_
_entity_poly.entity_id
_entity_poly.type
_entity_poly.pdbx_seq_one_letter_code
_entity_poly.pdbx_strand_id
1 'polypeptide(L)'
;MESRTNGIGRQSLVIAAATFMVIAAAIGAGAFGGASVDDLQDGALSAQGSYLAPAGPAFSIWSLIYLGLIAYTVWQAFPAQRQDPRQQAVGGWIAASMVLNGLWLVTARYLTLWLTVVGIALLLAVLARVIVVLGRFPARTLADRILTDGANGLHFGWVTIATVANTAAWLTQIAPESWAQAADAWAVAVLAVVLVIGAATAWITGRIAPALATAWGLAWLAVGRLTGEPESVPTAITAIVVAVVLVLVAVVASLRRRRAAPQSTSR
;
A
#
# COMPACT_ATOMS: atom_id res chain seq x y z
N MET A 1 -25.47 -27.02 -0.20
CA MET A 1 -24.53 -27.14 -1.35
C MET A 1 -24.07 -25.78 -1.85
N GLU A 2 -24.99 -24.84 -2.06
CA GLU A 2 -24.72 -23.49 -2.59
C GLU A 2 -23.65 -22.69 -1.82
N SER A 3 -23.68 -22.69 -0.47
CA SER A 3 -22.65 -22.03 0.35
C SER A 3 -21.25 -22.62 0.15
N ARG A 4 -21.16 -23.94 -0.07
CA ARG A 4 -19.89 -24.65 -0.32
C ARG A 4 -19.32 -24.28 -1.68
N THR A 5 -20.16 -24.21 -2.71
CA THR A 5 -19.80 -23.79 -4.07
C THR A 5 -19.33 -22.33 -4.08
N ASN A 6 -20.04 -21.43 -3.41
CA ASN A 6 -19.66 -20.01 -3.32
C ASN A 6 -18.30 -19.82 -2.61
N GLY A 7 -18.02 -20.62 -1.58
CA GLY A 7 -16.73 -20.61 -0.90
C GLY A 7 -15.57 -21.07 -1.78
N ILE A 8 -15.78 -22.10 -2.60
CA ILE A 8 -14.77 -22.59 -3.57
C ILE A 8 -14.53 -21.54 -4.65
N GLY A 9 -15.60 -20.97 -5.23
CA GLY A 9 -15.48 -19.93 -6.25
C GLY A 9 -14.66 -18.73 -5.77
N ARG A 10 -14.89 -18.25 -4.54
CA ARG A 10 -14.08 -17.20 -3.92
C ARG A 10 -12.62 -17.61 -3.76
N GLN A 11 -12.34 -18.81 -3.24
CA GLN A 11 -10.98 -19.30 -3.04
C GLN A 11 -10.22 -19.37 -4.37
N SER A 12 -10.85 -19.90 -5.41
CA SER A 12 -10.32 -19.96 -6.78
C SER A 12 -10.07 -18.58 -7.36
N LEU A 13 -10.98 -17.62 -7.15
CA LEU A 13 -10.81 -16.24 -7.60
C LEU A 13 -9.57 -15.59 -6.98
N VAL A 14 -9.39 -15.72 -5.66
CA VAL A 14 -8.21 -15.17 -4.97
C VAL A 14 -6.92 -15.81 -5.47
N ILE A 15 -6.90 -17.13 -5.67
CA ILE A 15 -5.74 -17.83 -6.22
C ILE A 15 -5.41 -17.34 -7.63
N ALA A 16 -6.41 -17.23 -8.51
CA ALA A 16 -6.20 -16.73 -9.88
C ALA A 16 -5.67 -15.30 -9.89
N ALA A 17 -6.23 -14.43 -9.03
CA ALA A 17 -5.79 -13.05 -8.89
C ALA A 17 -4.34 -12.95 -8.38
N ALA A 18 -3.96 -13.77 -7.39
CA ALA A 18 -2.60 -13.83 -6.88
C ALA A 18 -1.62 -14.33 -7.94
N THR A 19 -1.97 -15.37 -8.70
CA THR A 19 -1.15 -15.87 -9.81
C THR A 19 -0.94 -14.81 -10.87
N PHE A 20 -2.01 -14.12 -11.29
CA PHE A 20 -1.91 -13.01 -12.22
C PHE A 20 -0.99 -11.90 -11.70
N MET A 21 -1.16 -11.48 -10.44
CA MET A 21 -0.33 -10.46 -9.80
C MET A 21 1.15 -10.86 -9.80
N VAL A 22 1.48 -12.11 -9.45
CA VAL A 22 2.87 -12.60 -9.42
C VAL A 22 3.48 -12.63 -10.81
N ILE A 23 2.73 -13.07 -11.83
CA ILE A 23 3.19 -13.05 -13.23
C ILE A 23 3.44 -11.60 -13.68
N ALA A 24 2.49 -10.70 -13.42
CA ALA A 24 2.62 -9.29 -13.75
C ALA A 24 3.80 -8.63 -13.00
N ALA A 25 4.05 -8.99 -11.74
CA ALA A 25 5.20 -8.54 -10.96
C ALA A 25 6.52 -9.05 -11.51
N ALA A 26 6.61 -10.32 -11.91
CA ALA A 26 7.81 -10.87 -12.54
C ALA A 26 8.12 -10.16 -13.86
N ILE A 27 7.09 -9.91 -14.69
CA ILE A 27 7.25 -9.13 -15.93
C ILE A 27 7.67 -7.70 -15.58
N GLY A 28 6.95 -7.02 -14.69
CA GLY A 28 7.18 -5.62 -14.32
C GLY A 28 8.53 -5.36 -13.64
N ALA A 29 9.05 -6.32 -12.88
CA ALA A 29 10.37 -6.25 -12.26
C ALA A 29 11.52 -6.62 -13.22
N GLY A 30 11.22 -6.92 -14.48
CA GLY A 30 12.23 -7.18 -15.48
C GLY A 30 12.85 -8.58 -15.44
N ALA A 31 12.22 -9.56 -14.75
CA ALA A 31 12.73 -10.93 -14.64
C ALA A 31 12.93 -11.64 -16.00
N PHE A 32 12.35 -11.09 -17.07
CA PHE A 32 12.51 -11.53 -18.46
C PHE A 32 13.31 -10.53 -19.31
N GLY A 33 14.30 -9.84 -18.72
CA GLY A 33 15.17 -8.89 -19.42
C GLY A 33 14.56 -7.49 -19.60
N GLY A 34 13.76 -7.03 -18.63
CA GLY A 34 13.08 -5.73 -18.66
C GLY A 34 13.61 -4.70 -17.66
N ALA A 35 13.15 -3.45 -17.78
CA ALA A 35 13.41 -2.38 -16.81
C ALA A 35 12.83 -2.71 -15.43
N SER A 36 13.49 -2.26 -14.35
CA SER A 36 13.00 -2.44 -12.98
C SER A 36 11.81 -1.50 -12.70
N VAL A 37 11.10 -1.70 -11.58
CA VAL A 37 9.96 -0.84 -11.19
C VAL A 37 10.38 0.63 -11.05
N ASP A 38 11.62 0.89 -10.61
CA ASP A 38 12.18 2.24 -10.45
C ASP A 38 12.46 2.90 -11.80
N ASP A 39 12.75 2.10 -12.83
CA ASP A 39 13.06 2.56 -14.19
C ASP A 39 11.80 2.71 -15.08
N LEU A 40 10.60 2.38 -14.57
CA LEU A 40 9.36 2.50 -15.33
C LEU A 40 9.02 3.97 -15.62
N GLN A 41 8.39 4.22 -16.77
CA GLN A 41 8.09 5.56 -17.29
C GLN A 41 9.35 6.45 -17.39
N ASP A 42 10.44 5.90 -17.95
CA ASP A 42 11.72 6.60 -18.13
C ASP A 42 12.30 7.18 -16.82
N GLY A 43 12.06 6.50 -15.70
CA GLY A 43 12.48 6.96 -14.37
C GLY A 43 11.59 8.05 -13.77
N ALA A 44 10.44 8.39 -14.38
CA ALA A 44 9.51 9.35 -13.78
C ALA A 44 8.95 8.88 -12.42
N LEU A 45 8.93 7.57 -12.18
CA LEU A 45 8.52 6.98 -10.91
C LEU A 45 9.67 6.83 -9.90
N SER A 46 10.91 7.15 -10.30
CA SER A 46 12.08 7.14 -9.42
C SER A 46 12.15 8.40 -8.57
N ALA A 47 13.06 8.41 -7.59
CA ALA A 47 13.33 9.58 -6.75
C ALA A 47 13.70 10.85 -7.55
N GLN A 48 14.25 10.69 -8.76
CA GLN A 48 14.60 11.81 -9.63
C GLN A 48 13.38 12.39 -10.36
N GLY A 49 12.30 11.62 -10.49
CA GLY A 49 11.10 12.04 -11.21
C GLY A 49 10.22 13.05 -10.46
N SER A 50 10.31 13.12 -9.12
CA SER A 50 9.58 14.15 -8.35
C SER A 50 10.12 14.34 -6.93
N TYR A 51 9.80 15.49 -6.32
CA TYR A 51 10.11 15.81 -4.91
C TYR A 51 9.49 14.85 -3.88
N LEU A 52 8.47 14.07 -4.27
CA LEU A 52 7.72 13.18 -3.38
C LEU A 52 7.95 11.69 -3.66
N ALA A 53 8.85 11.35 -4.60
CA ALA A 53 9.20 9.98 -4.89
C ALA A 53 10.26 9.46 -3.91
N PRO A 54 10.04 8.28 -3.28
CA PRO A 54 11.05 7.64 -2.45
C PRO A 54 12.29 7.20 -3.24
N ALA A 55 13.45 7.12 -2.59
CA ALA A 55 14.64 6.49 -3.17
C ALA A 55 14.40 5.03 -3.59
N GLY A 56 15.05 4.58 -4.67
CA GLY A 56 14.90 3.25 -5.27
C GLY A 56 14.87 2.05 -4.28
N PRO A 57 15.72 2.00 -3.23
CA PRO A 57 15.67 0.92 -2.25
C PRO A 57 14.33 0.79 -1.49
N ALA A 58 13.50 1.85 -1.46
CA ALA A 58 12.17 1.82 -0.86
C ALA A 58 11.27 0.75 -1.46
N PHE A 59 11.40 0.49 -2.77
CA PHE A 59 10.58 -0.47 -3.50
C PHE A 59 10.80 -1.92 -3.06
N SER A 60 11.85 -2.22 -2.29
CA SER A 60 12.06 -3.54 -1.66
C SER A 60 10.90 -3.98 -0.74
N ILE A 61 10.09 -3.03 -0.25
CA ILE A 61 8.87 -3.36 0.51
C ILE A 61 7.86 -4.18 -0.30
N TRP A 62 7.87 -4.09 -1.64
CA TRP A 62 7.03 -4.93 -2.49
C TRP A 62 7.32 -6.41 -2.29
N SER A 63 8.58 -6.81 -2.06
CA SER A 63 8.92 -8.20 -1.77
C SER A 63 8.22 -8.69 -0.50
N LEU A 64 8.17 -7.86 0.55
CA LEU A 64 7.47 -8.18 1.79
C LEU A 64 5.95 -8.22 1.60
N ILE A 65 5.39 -7.29 0.81
CA ILE A 65 3.96 -7.25 0.49
C ILE A 65 3.56 -8.50 -0.32
N TYR A 66 4.31 -8.84 -1.37
CA TYR A 66 4.04 -10.02 -2.20
C TYR A 66 4.17 -11.31 -1.40
N LEU A 67 5.18 -11.44 -0.55
CA LEU A 67 5.29 -12.58 0.35
C LEU A 67 4.06 -12.68 1.27
N GLY A 68 3.62 -11.57 1.87
CA GLY A 68 2.42 -11.53 2.70
C GLY A 68 1.15 -11.92 1.95
N LEU A 69 0.98 -11.43 0.72
CA LEU A 69 -0.19 -11.71 -0.13
C LEU A 69 -0.20 -13.17 -0.63
N ILE A 70 0.97 -13.74 -0.94
CA ILE A 70 1.11 -15.16 -1.28
C ILE A 70 0.78 -16.02 -0.05
N ALA A 71 1.33 -15.70 1.12
CA ALA A 71 1.03 -16.41 2.35
C ALA A 71 -0.46 -16.33 2.73
N TYR A 72 -1.10 -15.18 2.55
CA TYR A 72 -2.55 -15.03 2.65
C TYR A 72 -3.30 -15.94 1.68
N THR A 73 -2.88 -15.96 0.41
CA THR A 73 -3.51 -16.77 -0.65
C THR A 73 -3.49 -18.26 -0.31
N VAL A 74 -2.37 -18.76 0.22
CA VAL A 74 -2.24 -20.14 0.69
C VAL A 74 -3.17 -20.39 1.89
N TRP A 75 -3.13 -19.52 2.89
CA TRP A 75 -3.91 -19.70 4.11
C TRP A 75 -5.43 -19.62 3.88
N GLN A 76 -5.90 -18.68 3.05
CA GLN A 76 -7.33 -18.55 2.75
C GLN A 76 -7.87 -19.72 1.91
N ALA A 77 -6.99 -20.47 1.22
CA ALA A 77 -7.36 -21.66 0.46
C ALA A 77 -7.68 -22.87 1.35
N PHE A 78 -7.31 -22.85 2.64
CA PHE A 78 -7.59 -23.96 3.54
C PHE A 78 -9.09 -24.18 3.75
N PRO A 79 -9.56 -25.43 3.94
CA PRO A 79 -10.97 -25.74 4.15
C PRO A 79 -11.60 -24.96 5.31
N ALA A 80 -10.83 -24.69 6.36
CA ALA A 80 -11.25 -23.94 7.54
C ALA A 80 -11.68 -22.49 7.20
N GLN A 81 -11.09 -21.89 6.17
CA GLN A 81 -11.39 -20.51 5.75
C GLN A 81 -12.51 -20.41 4.72
N ARG A 82 -12.99 -21.55 4.20
CA ARG A 82 -13.96 -21.58 3.11
C ARG A 82 -15.29 -20.92 3.50
N GLN A 83 -15.76 -21.24 4.70
CA GLN A 83 -17.01 -20.72 5.26
C GLN A 83 -16.80 -19.63 6.32
N ASP A 84 -15.57 -19.13 6.47
CA ASP A 84 -15.33 -18.05 7.41
C ASP A 84 -15.99 -16.74 6.91
N PRO A 85 -16.90 -16.12 7.69
CA PRO A 85 -17.63 -14.93 7.24
C PRO A 85 -16.74 -13.74 6.92
N ARG A 86 -15.61 -13.59 7.63
CA ARG A 86 -14.66 -12.51 7.39
C ARG A 86 -13.97 -12.70 6.04
N GLN A 87 -13.58 -13.94 5.72
CA GLN A 87 -13.01 -14.26 4.40
C GLN A 87 -14.03 -14.13 3.26
N GLN A 88 -15.29 -14.50 3.50
CA GLN A 88 -16.37 -14.25 2.53
C GLN A 88 -16.57 -12.76 2.25
N ALA A 89 -16.51 -11.93 3.29
CA ALA A 89 -16.70 -10.49 3.15
C ALA A 89 -15.53 -9.79 2.44
N VAL A 90 -14.29 -10.22 2.67
CA VAL A 90 -13.09 -9.51 2.20
C VAL A 90 -12.42 -10.12 0.98
N GLY A 91 -12.56 -11.43 0.73
CA GLY A 91 -11.76 -12.15 -0.27
C GLY A 91 -11.89 -11.59 -1.70
N GLY A 92 -13.09 -11.19 -2.11
CA GLY A 92 -13.30 -10.57 -3.43
C GLY A 92 -12.58 -9.22 -3.58
N TRP A 93 -12.52 -8.43 -2.51
CA TRP A 93 -11.80 -7.15 -2.51
C TRP A 93 -10.28 -7.34 -2.54
N ILE A 94 -9.76 -8.37 -1.87
CA ILE A 94 -8.33 -8.71 -1.93
C ILE A 94 -7.96 -9.26 -3.32
N ALA A 95 -8.82 -10.07 -3.92
CA ALA A 95 -8.61 -10.49 -5.31
C ALA A 95 -8.58 -9.28 -6.26
N ALA A 96 -9.51 -8.32 -6.10
CA ALA A 96 -9.51 -7.10 -6.87
C ALA A 96 -8.23 -6.25 -6.66
N SER A 97 -7.71 -6.16 -5.42
CA SER A 97 -6.46 -5.43 -5.17
C SER A 97 -5.25 -6.09 -5.84
N MET A 98 -5.17 -7.43 -5.84
CA MET A 98 -4.11 -8.17 -6.54
C MET A 98 -4.18 -7.96 -8.05
N VAL A 99 -5.37 -8.01 -8.65
CA VAL A 99 -5.56 -7.75 -10.09
C VAL A 99 -5.18 -6.31 -10.44
N LEU A 100 -5.69 -5.32 -9.70
CA LEU A 100 -5.35 -3.92 -9.93
C LEU A 100 -3.85 -3.64 -9.73
N ASN A 101 -3.19 -4.34 -8.80
CA ASN A 101 -1.74 -4.23 -8.63
C ASN A 101 -0.96 -4.75 -9.86
N GLY A 102 -1.35 -5.91 -10.39
CA GLY A 102 -0.76 -6.42 -11.63
C GLY A 102 -1.04 -5.52 -12.83
N LEU A 103 -2.26 -5.01 -12.97
CA LEU A 103 -2.62 -4.07 -14.04
C LEU A 103 -1.87 -2.74 -13.92
N TRP A 104 -1.62 -2.25 -12.71
CA TRP A 104 -0.82 -1.05 -12.51
C TRP A 104 0.62 -1.24 -13.04
N LEU A 105 1.25 -2.40 -12.81
CA LEU A 105 2.58 -2.70 -13.36
C LEU A 105 2.59 -2.73 -14.89
N VAL A 106 1.57 -3.33 -15.50
CA VAL A 106 1.41 -3.33 -16.97
C VAL A 106 1.23 -1.90 -17.48
N THR A 107 0.42 -1.09 -16.78
CA THR A 107 0.16 0.30 -17.13
C THR A 107 1.43 1.14 -17.03
N ALA A 108 2.18 1.01 -15.93
CA ALA A 108 3.43 1.72 -15.72
C ALA A 108 4.52 1.33 -16.74
N ARG A 109 4.42 0.14 -17.33
CA ARG A 109 5.37 -0.29 -18.36
C ARG A 109 5.00 0.10 -19.77
N TYR A 110 3.72 0.02 -20.15
CA TYR A 110 3.32 0.09 -21.55
C TYR A 110 2.39 1.26 -21.88
N LEU A 111 1.84 1.93 -20.86
CA LEU A 111 0.87 3.01 -21.03
C LEU A 111 1.45 4.33 -20.52
N THR A 112 0.57 5.29 -20.21
CA THR A 112 0.95 6.66 -19.82
C THR A 112 0.97 6.85 -18.31
N LEU A 113 1.77 7.82 -17.84
CA LEU A 113 1.84 8.22 -16.44
C LEU A 113 0.48 8.68 -15.86
N TRP A 114 -0.37 9.33 -16.66
CA TRP A 114 -1.74 9.63 -16.22
C TRP A 114 -2.52 8.35 -15.87
N LEU A 115 -2.41 7.31 -16.69
CA LEU A 115 -3.10 6.04 -16.44
C LEU A 115 -2.53 5.32 -15.22
N THR A 116 -1.25 5.51 -14.86
CA THR A 116 -0.71 4.96 -13.61
C THR A 116 -1.31 5.66 -12.39
N VAL A 117 -1.57 6.97 -12.46
CA VAL A 117 -2.29 7.73 -11.41
C VAL A 117 -3.71 7.20 -11.24
N VAL A 118 -4.45 6.98 -12.34
CA VAL A 118 -5.80 6.41 -12.28
C VAL A 118 -5.76 5.00 -11.69
N GLY A 119 -4.85 4.15 -12.18
CA GLY A 119 -4.71 2.77 -11.71
C GLY A 119 -4.36 2.66 -10.23
N ILE A 120 -3.41 3.47 -9.74
CA ILE A 120 -3.00 3.46 -8.34
C ILE A 120 -4.09 4.02 -7.43
N ALA A 121 -4.84 5.04 -7.87
CA ALA A 121 -5.97 5.58 -7.13
C ALA A 121 -7.12 4.56 -6.99
N LEU A 122 -7.42 3.81 -8.06
CA LEU A 122 -8.39 2.70 -8.02
C LEU A 122 -7.92 1.59 -7.07
N LEU A 123 -6.64 1.21 -7.12
CA LEU A 123 -6.05 0.24 -6.20
C LEU A 123 -6.16 0.72 -4.74
N LEU A 124 -5.85 1.99 -4.47
CA LEU A 124 -5.96 2.59 -3.15
C LEU A 124 -7.40 2.56 -2.63
N ALA A 125 -8.39 2.87 -3.48
CA ALA A 125 -9.81 2.83 -3.10
C ALA A 125 -10.26 1.40 -2.74
N VAL A 126 -9.82 0.39 -3.51
CA VAL A 126 -10.10 -1.02 -3.21
C VAL A 126 -9.43 -1.44 -1.90
N LEU A 127 -8.18 -1.04 -1.66
CA LEU A 127 -7.49 -1.34 -0.41
C LEU A 127 -8.13 -0.62 0.79
N ALA A 128 -8.57 0.63 0.63
CA ALA A 128 -9.35 1.33 1.65
C ALA A 128 -10.63 0.56 1.99
N ARG A 129 -11.31 0.01 0.98
CA ARG A 129 -12.47 -0.86 1.17
C ARG A 129 -12.10 -2.13 1.93
N VAL A 130 -10.96 -2.77 1.63
CA VAL A 130 -10.43 -3.92 2.39
C VAL A 130 -10.26 -3.53 3.87
N ILE A 131 -9.60 -2.41 4.17
CA ILE A 131 -9.39 -1.95 5.55
C ILE A 131 -10.72 -1.71 6.28
N VAL A 132 -11.71 -1.10 5.62
CA VAL A 132 -13.05 -0.88 6.18
C VAL A 132 -13.75 -2.21 6.50
N VAL A 133 -13.72 -3.17 5.57
CA VAL A 133 -14.33 -4.50 5.77
C VAL A 133 -13.64 -5.24 6.93
N LEU A 134 -12.30 -5.23 6.98
CA LEU A 134 -11.54 -5.85 8.07
C LEU A 134 -11.74 -5.15 9.42
N GLY A 135 -12.20 -3.89 9.43
CA GLY A 135 -12.62 -3.18 10.63
C GLY A 135 -13.97 -3.66 11.17
N ARG A 136 -14.87 -4.11 10.29
CA ARG A 136 -16.21 -4.62 10.65
C ARG A 136 -16.20 -6.09 11.08
N PHE A 137 -15.27 -6.87 10.52
CA PHE A 137 -15.10 -8.28 10.84
C PHE A 137 -13.72 -8.47 11.46
N PRO A 138 -13.56 -8.44 12.80
CA PRO A 138 -12.25 -8.49 13.45
C PRO A 138 -11.59 -9.88 13.33
N ALA A 139 -10.26 -9.91 13.39
CA ALA A 139 -9.49 -11.14 13.27
C ALA A 139 -9.76 -12.08 14.45
N ARG A 140 -9.93 -13.38 14.17
CA ARG A 140 -10.21 -14.40 15.19
C ARG A 140 -8.98 -15.14 15.68
N THR A 141 -7.93 -15.17 14.86
CA THR A 141 -6.69 -15.89 15.15
C THR A 141 -5.49 -15.01 14.88
N LEU A 142 -4.33 -15.38 15.45
CA LEU A 142 -3.07 -14.71 15.14
C LEU A 142 -2.72 -14.84 13.65
N ALA A 143 -2.98 -16.00 13.04
CA ALA A 143 -2.74 -16.21 11.61
C ALA A 143 -3.56 -15.24 10.75
N ASP A 144 -4.85 -15.08 11.00
CA ASP A 144 -5.72 -14.11 10.31
C ASP A 144 -5.25 -12.66 10.52
N ARG A 145 -4.79 -12.35 11.74
CA ARG A 145 -4.26 -11.02 12.07
C ARG A 145 -2.92 -10.72 11.38
N ILE A 146 -2.08 -11.71 11.13
CA ILE A 146 -0.81 -11.50 10.43
C ILE A 146 -1.04 -11.52 8.93
N LEU A 147 -1.67 -12.58 8.42
CA LEU A 147 -1.79 -12.86 6.99
C LEU A 147 -2.84 -11.98 6.31
N THR A 148 -3.98 -11.71 6.96
CA THR A 148 -5.00 -10.84 6.35
C THR A 148 -4.81 -9.39 6.76
N ASP A 149 -4.76 -9.09 8.07
CA ASP A 149 -4.65 -7.69 8.51
C ASP A 149 -3.26 -7.08 8.24
N GLY A 150 -2.20 -7.86 8.44
CA GLY A 150 -0.82 -7.41 8.25
C GLY A 150 -0.48 -7.18 6.78
N ALA A 151 -0.66 -8.21 5.93
CA ALA A 151 -0.31 -8.11 4.52
C ALA A 151 -1.08 -7.00 3.79
N ASN A 152 -2.41 -6.95 3.95
CA ASN A 152 -3.23 -5.91 3.32
C ASN A 152 -3.03 -4.53 3.97
N GLY A 153 -2.63 -4.49 5.25
CA GLY A 153 -2.26 -3.25 5.93
C GLY A 153 -0.98 -2.66 5.35
N LEU A 154 0.06 -3.47 5.16
CA LEU A 154 1.31 -3.06 4.50
C LEU A 154 1.04 -2.60 3.06
N HIS A 155 0.22 -3.36 2.32
CA HIS A 155 -0.16 -3.04 0.95
C HIS A 155 -0.85 -1.68 0.86
N PHE A 156 -1.85 -1.43 1.72
CA PHE A 156 -2.57 -0.16 1.77
C PHE A 156 -1.64 1.02 2.14
N GLY A 157 -0.80 0.86 3.16
CA GLY A 157 0.11 1.92 3.60
C GLY A 157 1.15 2.29 2.55
N TRP A 158 1.69 1.29 1.83
CA TRP A 158 2.62 1.52 0.74
C TRP A 158 1.94 2.15 -0.49
N VAL A 159 0.77 1.65 -0.90
CA VAL A 159 0.02 2.21 -2.03
C VAL A 159 -0.40 3.66 -1.77
N THR A 160 -0.60 4.05 -0.51
CA THR A 160 -0.83 5.45 -0.14
C THR A 160 0.34 6.35 -0.56
N ILE A 161 1.59 5.96 -0.25
CA ILE A 161 2.78 6.72 -0.68
C ILE A 161 3.01 6.59 -2.19
N ALA A 162 2.78 5.41 -2.77
CA ALA A 162 2.88 5.23 -4.21
C ALA A 162 1.90 6.15 -4.98
N THR A 163 0.70 6.37 -4.45
CA THR A 163 -0.28 7.30 -5.04
C THR A 163 0.24 8.73 -5.03
N VAL A 164 0.85 9.15 -3.93
CA VAL A 164 1.50 10.46 -3.82
C VAL A 164 2.63 10.59 -4.86
N ALA A 165 3.52 9.59 -4.94
CA ALA A 165 4.64 9.59 -5.89
C ALA A 165 4.17 9.61 -7.35
N ASN A 166 3.19 8.78 -7.74
CA ASN A 166 2.64 8.75 -9.10
C ASN A 166 1.99 10.09 -9.47
N THR A 167 1.21 10.67 -8.54
CA THR A 167 0.53 11.95 -8.77
C THR A 167 1.55 13.08 -8.89
N ALA A 168 2.57 13.09 -8.02
CA ALA A 168 3.64 14.08 -8.08
C ALA A 168 4.43 13.98 -9.38
N ALA A 169 4.82 12.77 -9.79
CA ALA A 169 5.50 12.52 -11.06
C ALA A 169 4.68 13.04 -12.25
N TRP A 170 3.37 12.76 -12.28
CA TRP A 170 2.50 13.25 -13.35
C TRP A 170 2.39 14.78 -13.34
N LEU A 171 2.21 15.39 -12.17
CA LEU A 171 2.15 16.84 -12.05
C LEU A 171 3.46 17.52 -12.45
N THR A 172 4.63 16.93 -12.15
CA THR A 172 5.93 17.46 -12.62
C THR A 172 5.98 17.58 -14.14
N GLN A 173 5.29 16.70 -14.89
CA GLN A 173 5.28 16.76 -16.37
C GLN A 173 4.32 17.82 -16.94
N ILE A 174 3.21 18.12 -16.24
CA ILE A 174 2.13 18.95 -16.79
C ILE A 174 1.93 20.30 -16.10
N ALA A 175 2.53 20.49 -14.92
CA ALA A 175 2.35 21.72 -14.15
C ALA A 175 3.14 22.90 -14.76
N PRO A 176 2.64 24.14 -14.61
CA PRO A 176 3.38 25.33 -15.04
C PRO A 176 4.72 25.46 -14.32
N GLU A 177 5.72 26.04 -14.98
CA GLU A 177 7.05 26.27 -14.38
C GLU A 177 7.01 27.08 -13.07
N SER A 178 6.00 27.93 -12.89
CA SER A 178 5.80 28.68 -11.65
C SER A 178 5.57 27.79 -10.41
N TRP A 179 5.07 26.56 -10.59
CA TRP A 179 4.89 25.62 -9.49
C TRP A 179 6.22 25.03 -9.01
N ALA A 180 7.22 24.92 -9.91
CA ALA A 180 8.55 24.43 -9.54
C ALA A 180 9.23 25.37 -8.53
N GLN A 181 8.95 26.67 -8.60
CA GLN A 181 9.46 27.67 -7.64
C GLN A 181 8.89 27.48 -6.22
N ALA A 182 7.76 26.78 -6.08
CA ALA A 182 7.10 26.48 -4.82
C ALA A 182 7.09 24.96 -4.51
N ALA A 183 7.98 24.18 -5.12
CA ALA A 183 7.98 22.72 -5.02
C ALA A 183 8.04 22.22 -3.56
N ASP A 184 8.87 22.85 -2.73
CA ASP A 184 8.96 22.55 -1.29
C ASP A 184 7.64 22.79 -0.56
N ALA A 185 6.96 23.91 -0.84
CA ALA A 185 5.69 24.23 -0.22
C ALA A 185 4.60 23.21 -0.59
N TRP A 186 4.55 22.80 -1.87
CA TRP A 186 3.65 21.75 -2.34
C TRP A 186 3.95 20.40 -1.70
N ALA A 187 5.23 20.02 -1.64
CA ALA A 187 5.66 18.77 -1.02
C ALA A 187 5.27 18.73 0.47
N VAL A 188 5.54 19.81 1.21
CA VAL A 188 5.14 19.94 2.63
C VAL A 188 3.62 19.87 2.80
N ALA A 189 2.85 20.55 1.96
CA ALA A 189 1.39 20.51 2.01
C ALA A 189 0.84 19.10 1.77
N VAL A 190 1.38 18.38 0.78
CA VAL A 190 0.98 17.00 0.49
C VAL A 190 1.36 16.07 1.65
N LEU A 191 2.56 16.21 2.22
CA LEU A 191 2.99 15.42 3.38
C LEU A 191 2.14 15.68 4.62
N ALA A 192 1.67 16.91 4.83
CA ALA A 192 0.70 17.23 5.88
C ALA A 192 -0.65 16.51 5.65
N VAL A 193 -1.13 16.45 4.41
CA VAL A 193 -2.35 15.68 4.07
C VAL A 193 -2.14 14.19 4.32
N VAL A 194 -0.98 13.64 3.93
CA VAL A 194 -0.59 12.24 4.24
C VAL A 194 -0.62 11.99 5.74
N LEU A 195 -0.08 12.90 6.54
CA LEU A 195 -0.12 12.80 8.00
C LEU A 195 -1.56 12.75 8.52
N VAL A 196 -2.41 13.68 8.09
CA VAL A 196 -3.80 13.77 8.58
C VAL A 196 -4.57 12.49 8.24
N ILE A 197 -4.51 12.04 6.98
CA ILE A 197 -5.23 10.85 6.53
C ILE A 197 -4.66 9.59 7.20
N GLY A 198 -3.33 9.46 7.27
CA GLY A 198 -2.66 8.34 7.91
C GLY A 198 -2.97 8.27 9.40
N ALA A 199 -2.86 9.39 10.12
CA ALA A 199 -3.15 9.49 11.54
C ALA A 199 -4.62 9.20 11.83
N ALA A 200 -5.55 9.76 11.06
CA ALA A 200 -6.98 9.47 11.18
C ALA A 200 -7.27 7.98 10.96
N THR A 201 -6.69 7.39 9.91
CA THR A 201 -6.87 5.96 9.62
C THR A 201 -6.30 5.08 10.73
N ALA A 202 -5.10 5.40 11.23
CA ALA A 202 -4.48 4.69 12.34
C ALA A 202 -5.30 4.83 13.63
N TRP A 203 -5.81 6.03 13.93
CA TRP A 203 -6.62 6.31 15.11
C TRP A 203 -7.98 5.61 15.07
N ILE A 204 -8.62 5.62 13.90
CA ILE A 204 -9.90 4.96 13.68
C ILE A 204 -9.72 3.45 13.74
N THR A 205 -8.73 2.87 13.05
CA THR A 205 -8.62 1.42 12.87
C THR A 205 -7.77 0.70 13.94
N GLY A 206 -6.85 1.42 14.59
CA GLY A 206 -5.80 0.89 15.48
C GLY A 206 -4.84 -0.10 14.81
N ARG A 207 -4.75 -0.06 13.48
CA ARG A 207 -3.87 -0.92 12.67
C ARG A 207 -2.51 -0.26 12.50
N ILE A 208 -1.46 -0.95 12.91
CA ILE A 208 -0.07 -0.46 12.83
C ILE A 208 0.52 -0.68 11.44
N ALA A 209 0.15 -1.78 10.76
CA ALA A 209 0.76 -2.15 9.48
C ALA A 209 0.71 -1.05 8.39
N PRO A 210 -0.43 -0.35 8.16
CA PRO A 210 -0.45 0.80 7.26
C PRO A 210 0.55 1.88 7.61
N ALA A 211 0.59 2.29 8.89
CA ALA A 211 1.47 3.35 9.35
C ALA A 211 2.95 2.99 9.18
N LEU A 212 3.33 1.74 9.41
CA LEU A 212 4.72 1.28 9.19
C LEU A 212 5.11 1.31 7.72
N ALA A 213 4.24 0.87 6.81
CA ALA A 213 4.53 0.89 5.39
C ALA A 213 4.58 2.32 4.83
N THR A 214 3.69 3.21 5.28
CA THR A 214 3.74 4.63 4.93
C THR A 214 5.00 5.29 5.48
N ALA A 215 5.36 5.04 6.74
CA ALA A 215 6.57 5.58 7.36
C ALA A 215 7.85 5.07 6.68
N TRP A 216 7.88 3.81 6.21
CA TRP A 216 8.97 3.28 5.41
C TRP A 216 9.18 4.08 4.12
N GLY A 217 8.10 4.35 3.37
CA GLY A 217 8.18 5.16 2.16
C GLY A 217 8.63 6.59 2.43
N LEU A 218 8.14 7.21 3.51
CA LEU A 218 8.55 8.54 3.93
C LEU A 218 10.01 8.61 4.38
N ALA A 219 10.52 7.58 5.06
CA ALA A 219 11.93 7.52 5.44
C ALA A 219 12.83 7.49 4.20
N TRP A 220 12.48 6.69 3.18
CA TRP A 220 13.25 6.66 1.94
C TRP A 220 13.04 7.89 1.04
N LEU A 221 11.89 8.57 1.15
CA LEU A 221 11.70 9.90 0.56
C LEU A 221 12.70 10.88 1.19
N ALA A 222 12.81 10.90 2.52
CA ALA A 222 13.78 11.75 3.19
C ALA A 222 15.23 11.44 2.77
N VAL A 223 15.61 10.16 2.69
CA VAL A 223 16.92 9.76 2.15
C VAL A 223 17.10 10.31 0.74
N GLY A 224 16.13 10.09 -0.16
CA GLY A 224 16.20 10.56 -1.54
C GLY A 224 16.31 12.07 -1.70
N ARG A 225 15.83 12.86 -0.73
CA ARG A 225 15.95 14.34 -0.72
C ARG A 225 17.17 14.88 0.01
N LEU A 226 17.88 14.04 0.77
CA LEU A 226 19.14 14.39 1.44
C LEU A 226 20.38 13.89 0.69
N THR A 227 20.24 12.84 -0.12
CA THR A 227 21.38 12.17 -0.77
C THR A 227 21.29 12.11 -2.29
N GLY A 228 20.26 12.72 -2.89
CA GLY A 228 20.03 12.68 -4.33
C GLY A 228 19.17 13.83 -4.81
N GLU A 229 18.96 13.88 -6.12
CA GLU A 229 18.24 14.99 -6.78
C GLU A 229 16.76 14.67 -7.03
N PRO A 230 15.87 15.68 -7.02
CA PRO A 230 16.13 17.04 -6.54
C PRO A 230 16.39 17.09 -5.01
N GLU A 231 17.46 17.76 -4.59
CA GLU A 231 17.74 17.97 -3.17
C GLU A 231 16.66 18.85 -2.52
N SER A 232 16.16 18.48 -1.34
CA SER A 232 15.23 19.31 -0.57
C SER A 232 15.25 18.97 0.92
N VAL A 233 16.02 19.74 1.68
CA VAL A 233 16.08 19.64 3.15
C VAL A 233 14.70 19.86 3.81
N PRO A 234 13.87 20.86 3.42
CA PRO A 234 12.55 21.05 4.03
C PRO A 234 11.62 19.86 3.82
N THR A 235 11.61 19.29 2.60
CA THR A 235 10.80 18.09 2.29
C THR A 235 11.30 16.89 3.09
N ALA A 236 12.61 16.69 3.18
CA ALA A 236 13.21 15.59 3.94
C ALA A 236 12.84 15.66 5.44
N ILE A 237 13.03 16.81 6.08
CA ILE A 237 12.68 17.01 7.49
C ILE A 237 11.18 16.76 7.71
N THR A 238 10.33 17.28 6.83
CA THR A 238 8.88 17.08 6.92
C THR A 238 8.53 15.61 6.80
N ALA A 239 9.12 14.86 5.87
CA ALA A 239 8.88 13.44 5.71
C ALA A 239 9.30 12.63 6.95
N ILE A 240 10.44 12.98 7.58
CA ILE A 240 10.90 12.37 8.84
C ILE A 240 9.90 12.65 9.96
N VAL A 241 9.48 13.90 10.15
CA VAL A 241 8.52 14.29 11.19
C VAL A 241 7.20 13.56 10.98
N VAL A 242 6.66 13.54 9.76
CA VAL A 242 5.42 12.83 9.43
C VAL A 242 5.56 11.34 9.70
N ALA A 243 6.66 10.69 9.31
CA ALA A 243 6.90 9.28 9.57
C ALA A 243 6.88 8.96 11.08
N VAL A 244 7.61 9.75 11.88
CA VAL A 244 7.69 9.57 13.34
C VAL A 244 6.32 9.77 13.98
N VAL A 245 5.64 10.89 13.69
CA VAL A 245 4.32 11.20 14.27
C VAL A 245 3.31 10.13 13.88
N LEU A 246 3.30 9.68 12.62
CA LEU A 246 2.39 8.65 12.15
C LEU A 246 2.58 7.32 12.89
N VAL A 247 3.83 6.89 13.11
CA VAL A 247 4.13 5.68 13.89
C VAL A 247 3.69 5.84 15.35
N LEU A 248 3.98 6.99 15.98
CA LEU A 248 3.56 7.25 17.35
C LEU A 248 2.03 7.21 17.50
N VAL A 249 1.30 7.87 16.60
CA VAL A 249 -0.18 7.84 16.58
C VAL A 249 -0.69 6.41 16.41
N ALA A 250 -0.08 5.62 15.51
CA ALA A 250 -0.49 4.24 15.27
C ALA A 250 -0.23 3.32 16.47
N VAL A 251 0.91 3.48 17.15
CA VAL A 251 1.23 2.76 18.39
C VAL A 251 0.23 3.12 19.48
N VAL A 252 -0.01 4.40 19.73
CA VAL A 252 -0.98 4.87 20.74
C VAL A 252 -2.38 4.37 20.43
N ALA A 253 -2.84 4.47 19.19
CA ALA A 253 -4.15 3.99 18.77
C ALA A 253 -4.31 2.47 18.94
N SER A 254 -3.26 1.70 18.60
CA SER A 254 -3.26 0.25 18.78
C SER A 254 -3.32 -0.14 20.25
N LEU A 255 -2.54 0.51 21.12
CA LEU A 255 -2.56 0.29 22.56
C LEU A 255 -3.92 0.66 23.17
N ARG A 256 -4.52 1.79 22.75
CA ARG A 256 -5.87 2.21 23.17
C ARG A 256 -6.91 1.15 22.84
N ARG A 257 -6.91 0.63 21.61
CA ARG A 257 -7.83 -0.43 21.20
C ARG A 257 -7.63 -1.74 21.96
N ARG A 258 -6.38 -2.11 22.26
CA ARG A 258 -6.09 -3.31 23.08
C ARG A 258 -6.63 -3.19 24.50
N ARG A 259 -6.53 -2.00 25.11
CA ARG A 259 -7.04 -1.74 26.47
C ARG A 259 -8.57 -1.70 26.53
N ALA A 260 -9.22 -1.24 25.46
CA ALA A 260 -10.68 -1.18 25.38
C ALA A 260 -11.35 -2.53 25.04
N ALA A 261 -10.59 -3.53 24.61
CA ALA A 261 -11.13 -4.86 24.37
C ALA A 261 -11.43 -5.55 25.73
N PRO A 262 -12.66 -6.03 25.97
CA PRO A 262 -12.97 -6.77 27.18
C PRO A 262 -12.00 -7.94 27.33
N GLN A 263 -11.39 -8.08 28.51
CA GLN A 263 -10.65 -9.30 28.83
C GLN A 263 -11.66 -10.45 28.78
N SER A 264 -11.59 -11.31 27.77
CA SER A 264 -12.30 -12.58 27.81
C SER A 264 -11.70 -13.35 28.97
N THR A 265 -12.36 -13.31 30.12
CA THR A 265 -12.09 -14.21 31.24
C THR A 265 -12.30 -15.63 30.72
N SER A 266 -11.22 -16.29 30.34
CA SER A 266 -11.20 -17.74 30.17
C SER A 266 -11.27 -18.34 31.58
N ARG A 267 -12.46 -18.78 31.97
CA ARG A 267 -12.64 -19.88 32.91
C ARG A 267 -13.14 -21.08 32.13
#